data_AF-F2NR03-F1
#
_entry.id   AF-F2NR03-F1
#
_cell.length_a   1.000
_cell.length_b   1.000
_cell.length_c   1.000
_cell.angle_alpha   90.00
_cell.angle_beta   90.00
_cell.angle_gamma   90.00
#
_symmetry.space_group_name_H-M   'P 1'
#
loop_
_entity.id
_entity.type
_entity.pdbx_description
1 polymer ?
#
loop_
_entity_poly.entity_id
_entity_poly.type
_entity_poly.pdbx_seq_one_letter_code
_entity_poly.pdbx_strand_id
1 'polypeptide(L)' 'MKRVRTSRQLPPKNRPVVLALLWRDTEGRWQGRVKRIADGKEVFVESLEALLRWLETEGRVQ' A
#
# COMPACT_ATOMS: atom_id res chain seq x y z
N MET A 1 7.46 -15.98 -28.08
CA MET A 1 7.02 -15.47 -26.76
C MET A 1 7.13 -13.94 -26.74
N LYS A 2 6.02 -13.20 -26.84
CA LYS A 2 6.04 -11.73 -26.72
C LYS A 2 6.11 -11.38 -25.23
N ARG A 3 7.20 -10.74 -24.78
CA ARG A 3 7.29 -10.16 -23.44
C ARG A 3 6.32 -8.98 -23.39
N VAL A 4 5.19 -9.14 -22.71
CA VAL A 4 4.33 -8.02 -22.33
C VAL A 4 5.14 -7.18 -21.35
N ARG A 5 5.79 -6.12 -21.83
CA ARG A 5 6.27 -5.05 -20.97
C ARG A 5 5.03 -4.34 -20.47
N THR A 6 4.48 -4.77 -19.34
CA THR A 6 3.67 -3.88 -18.53
C THR A 6 4.58 -2.72 -18.19
N SER A 7 4.39 -1.59 -18.88
CA SER A 7 4.93 -0.33 -18.40
C SER A 7 4.37 -0.20 -17.00
N ARG A 8 5.21 -0.44 -15.99
CA ARG A 8 4.89 -0.09 -14.62
C ARG A 8 4.75 1.42 -14.69
N GLN A 9 3.53 1.91 -14.90
CA GLN A 9 3.21 3.32 -14.78
C GLN A 9 3.52 3.64 -13.33
N LEU A 10 4.77 4.04 -13.09
CA LEU A 10 5.17 4.55 -11.81
C LEU A 10 4.27 5.76 -11.59
N PRO A 11 3.65 5.88 -10.41
CA PRO A 11 2.80 7.02 -10.11
C PRO A 11 3.61 8.31 -10.35
N PRO A 12 2.95 9.41 -10.73
CA PRO A 12 3.61 10.70 -10.92
C PRO A 12 4.49 11.01 -9.71
N LYS A 13 5.68 11.60 -9.95
CA LYS A 13 6.73 11.85 -8.94
C LYS A 13 6.27 12.48 -7.62
N ASN A 14 5.09 13.11 -7.60
CA ASN A 14 4.56 13.85 -6.45
C ASN A 14 3.48 13.10 -5.67
N ARG A 15 3.19 11.82 -5.97
CA ARG A 15 2.24 11.05 -5.15
C ARG A 15 2.96 10.18 -4.13
N PRO A 16 2.44 10.10 -2.89
CA PRO A 16 2.97 9.17 -1.90
C PRO A 16 2.96 7.75 -2.46
N VAL A 17 4.12 7.10 -2.45
CA VAL A 17 4.26 5.69 -2.83
C VAL A 17 4.39 4.86 -1.55
N VAL A 18 3.60 3.80 -1.47
CA VAL A 18 3.59 2.86 -0.35
C VAL A 18 3.70 1.43 -0.85
N LEU A 19 4.34 0.58 -0.06
CA LEU A 19 4.32 -0.87 -0.23
C LEU A 19 3.36 -1.45 0.79
N ALA A 20 2.36 -2.21 0.33
CA ALA A 20 1.44 -2.94 1.20
C ALA A 20 1.67 -4.44 1.08
N LEU A 21 1.90 -5.11 2.22
CA LEU A 21 1.89 -6.56 2.35
C LEU A 21 0.60 -6.95 3.06
N LEU A 22 -0.21 -7.81 2.43
CA LEU A 22 -1.50 -8.26 2.95
C LEU A 22 -1.48 -9.77 3.13
N TRP A 23 -2.04 -10.25 4.23
CA TRP A 23 -2.20 -11.67 4.51
C TRP A 23 -3.46 -11.93 5.33
N ARG A 24 -3.88 -13.20 5.40
CA ARG A 24 -5.00 -13.63 6.24
C ARG A 24 -4.49 -14.04 7.62
N ASP A 25 -5.20 -13.67 8.67
CA ASP A 25 -4.97 -14.20 10.02
C ASP A 25 -5.50 -15.64 10.16
N THR A 26 -5.41 -16.21 11.37
CA THR A 26 -5.90 -17.56 11.67
C THR A 26 -7.42 -17.71 11.58
N GLU A 27 -8.16 -16.60 11.66
CA GLU A 27 -9.62 -16.54 11.51
C GLU A 27 -10.04 -16.21 10.07
N GLY A 28 -9.07 -16.07 9.15
CA GLY A 28 -9.34 -15.70 7.78
C GLY A 28 -9.70 -14.23 7.60
N ARG A 29 -9.39 -13.33 8.53
CA ARG A 29 -9.51 -11.87 8.33
C ARG A 29 -8.27 -11.33 7.62
N TRP A 30 -8.45 -10.33 6.77
CA TRP A 30 -7.31 -9.67 6.13
C TRP A 30 -6.64 -8.71 7.10
N GLN A 31 -5.31 -8.74 7.17
CA GLN A 31 -4.49 -7.77 7.87
C GLN A 31 -3.23 -7.48 7.05
N GLY A 32 -2.45 -6.50 7.46
CA GLY A 32 -1.30 -6.09 6.67
C GLY A 32 -0.27 -5.23 7.38
N ARG A 33 0.82 -4.98 6.66
CA ARG A 33 1.79 -3.92 6.96
C ARG A 33 1.92 -3.01 5.76
N VAL A 34 1.97 -1.72 6.02
CA VAL A 34 2.15 -0.69 5.01
C VAL A 34 3.42 0.07 5.30
N LYS A 35 4.28 0.21 4.29
CA LYS A 35 5.53 0.96 4.35
C LYS A 35 5.47 2.16 3.45
N ARG A 36 5.69 3.36 4.00
CA ARG A 36 5.93 4.58 3.23
C ARG A 36 7.34 4.53 2.65
N ILE A 37 7.46 4.72 1.34
CA ILE A 37 8.77 4.68 0.67
C ILE A 37 9.59 5.94 0.95
N ALA A 38 8.92 7.08 1.15
CA ALA A 38 9.58 8.37 1.33
C ALA A 38 10.43 8.46 2.62
N ASP A 39 9.93 7.91 3.72
CA ASP A 39 10.57 7.99 5.05
C ASP A 39 10.79 6.63 5.71
N GLY A 40 10.38 5.54 5.05
CA GLY A 40 10.52 4.18 5.58
C GLY A 40 9.56 3.85 6.71
N LYS A 41 8.61 4.73 7.07
CA LYS A 41 7.67 4.49 8.17
C LYS A 41 6.80 3.27 7.88
N GLU A 42 6.69 2.38 8.85
CA GLU A 42 5.86 1.17 8.76
C GLU A 42 4.67 1.26 9.73
N VAL A 43 3.51 0.79 9.27
CA VAL A 43 2.26 0.76 10.04
C VAL A 43 1.62 -0.61 9.86
N PHE A 44 1.18 -1.22 10.96
CA PHE A 44 0.33 -2.40 10.93
C PHE A 44 -1.14 -1.99 10.75
N VAL A 45 -1.87 -2.71 9.90
CA VAL A 45 -3.30 -2.51 9.66
C VAL A 45 -4.03 -3.81 9.97
N GLU A 46 -4.98 -3.76 10.88
CA GLU A 46 -5.72 -4.93 11.37
C GLU A 46 -6.84 -5.40 10.42
N SER A 47 -7.20 -4.57 9.45
CA SER A 47 -8.28 -4.84 8.48
C SER A 47 -8.04 -4.12 7.15
N LEU A 48 -8.79 -4.51 6.11
CA LEU A 48 -8.80 -3.77 4.85
C LEU A 48 -9.40 -2.37 5.03
N GLU A 49 -10.40 -2.22 5.89
CA GLU A 49 -11.02 -0.94 6.22
C GLU A 49 -10.01 0.00 6.88
N ALA A 50 -9.18 -0.51 7.81
CA ALA A 50 -8.11 0.25 8.43
C ALA A 50 -7.05 0.69 7.39
N LEU A 51 -6.70 -0.20 6.46
CA LEU A 51 -5.82 0.13 5.34
C LEU A 51 -6.37 1.26 4.49
N LEU A 52 -7.65 1.18 4.08
CA LEU A 52 -8.28 2.19 3.24
C LEU A 52 -8.33 3.55 3.95
N ARG A 53 -8.73 3.60 5.22
CA ARG A 53 -8.72 4.83 6.03
C ARG A 53 -7.33 5.44 6.15
N TRP A 54 -6.32 4.59 6.32
CA TRP A 54 -4.93 5.04 6.38
C TRP A 54 -4.49 5.64 5.04
N LEU A 55 -4.78 4.97 3.91
CA LEU A 55 -4.47 5.47 2.56
C LEU A 55 -5.18 6.78 2.24
N GLU A 56 -6.42 6.97 2.69
CA GLU A 56 -7.17 8.23 2.54
C GLU A 56 -6.54 9.37 3.33
N THR A 57 -5.98 9.08 4.50
CA THR A 57 -5.30 10.08 5.34
C THR A 57 -3.94 10.46 4.75
N GLU A 58 -3.20 9.48 4.24
CA GLU A 58 -1.86 9.66 3.67
C GLU A 58 -1.90 10.21 2.24
N GLY A 59 -2.97 9.96 1.49
CA GLY A 59 -3.20 10.53 0.16
C GLY A 59 -3.56 12.02 0.17
N ARG A 60 -3.80 12.60 1.35
CA ARG A 60 -4.16 14.02 1.55
C ARG A 60 -2.97 14.94 1.87
N VAL A 61 -1.73 14.51 1.64
CA VAL A 61 -0.58 15.43 1.72
C VAL A 61 -0.78 16.52 0.66
N GLN A 62 -1.14 17.71 1.15
CA GLN A 62 -1.36 18.95 0.40
C GLN A 62 -0.12 19.40 -0.35
#